data_AF-A0A4D9F3L3-F1
#
_entry.id   AF-A0A4D9F3L3-F1
#
_cell.length_a   1.000
_cell.length_b   1.000
_cell.length_c   1.000
_cell.angle_alpha   90.00
_cell.angle_beta   90.00
_cell.angle_gamma   90.00
#
_symmetry.space_group_name_H-M   'P 1'
#
loop_
_entity.id
_entity.type
_entity.pdbx_description
1 polymer ?
#
loop_
_entity_poly.entity_id
_entity_poly.type
_entity_poly.pdbx_seq_one_letter_code
_entity_poly.pdbx_strand_id
1 'polypeptide(L)'
;MRNEGEAKVPSALSVAERPIGRALPWGKHALFPRGVATCLRGAGSSCHLAPPRLGGGGPKRPLLPPGPERSGHSGSPAVPLGWLGAALPGSPRSAMGLACTLFLRAGPGRCVLRPPSSRLLCRDLQANFAKKLKPVEDESGKASPRSPALSPEQQERIRRNKEAALQRLASRSVPAGFGEGWRWQLAGEFTKPYFSQLMAFVADERKRHTIYPPPQQVFTWTQMCDIRDVKVVILGQDPYHGPSQAHGLCFSVQRPVPPPPSLENIYKELSADIEDFTHPGHGDLTGWAKQGVLLLNAVLTVRAHQANSHKEKGWEQFTDAVVSWLNNNLDGLVFMLWGAYAQKKGSSIDRKRHHILQTVHPSPLSVHRGFFGCRHFSKTNELLKKSGKKPIDWREL
;
A
#
# COMPACT_ATOMS: atom_id res chain seq x y z
N MET A 1 39.16 -65.17 9.68
CA MET A 1 40.06 -65.96 8.80
C MET A 1 39.63 -65.72 7.36
N ARG A 2 40.50 -65.08 6.55
CA ARG A 2 40.47 -64.93 5.07
C ARG A 2 39.25 -64.16 4.50
N ASN A 3 39.34 -63.24 3.55
CA ASN A 3 40.33 -62.95 2.52
C ASN A 3 40.25 -61.46 2.09
N GLU A 4 41.34 -61.04 1.47
CA GLU A 4 41.71 -59.73 0.91
C GLU A 4 40.87 -59.29 -0.29
N GLY A 5 40.99 -58.01 -0.69
CA GLY A 5 40.56 -57.56 -2.01
C GLY A 5 40.34 -56.05 -2.18
N GLU A 6 41.41 -55.26 -2.02
CA GLU A 6 41.51 -53.88 -2.53
C GLU A 6 41.44 -53.87 -4.07
N ALA A 7 40.73 -52.92 -4.68
CA ALA A 7 40.93 -52.58 -6.09
C ALA A 7 40.94 -51.06 -6.29
N LYS A 8 42.06 -50.61 -6.84
CA LYS A 8 42.56 -49.25 -7.01
C LYS A 8 42.39 -48.83 -8.48
N VAL A 9 42.14 -47.54 -8.68
CA VAL A 9 42.04 -46.80 -9.96
C VAL A 9 43.38 -46.80 -10.72
N PRO A 10 43.40 -46.60 -12.07
CA PRO A 10 44.01 -45.36 -12.62
C PRO A 10 43.34 -44.82 -13.92
N SER A 11 43.10 -43.50 -14.03
CA SER A 11 43.85 -42.47 -14.81
C SER A 11 43.68 -42.54 -16.34
N ALA A 12 43.01 -41.57 -16.98
CA ALA A 12 43.55 -40.30 -17.50
C ALA A 12 44.05 -40.39 -18.96
N LEU A 13 43.44 -39.58 -19.84
CA LEU A 13 43.99 -39.17 -21.14
C LEU A 13 43.61 -37.70 -21.38
N SER A 14 44.48 -37.04 -22.13
CA SER A 14 44.87 -35.65 -22.00
C SER A 14 44.60 -34.83 -23.27
N VAL A 15 44.41 -33.52 -23.09
CA VAL A 15 44.91 -32.39 -23.92
C VAL A 15 44.38 -32.23 -25.36
N ALA A 16 43.76 -31.07 -25.62
CA ALA A 16 44.14 -30.21 -26.75
C ALA A 16 43.73 -28.74 -26.47
N GLU A 17 44.71 -27.86 -26.56
CA GLU A 17 44.65 -26.41 -26.38
C GLU A 17 44.88 -25.73 -27.76
N ARG A 18 44.26 -24.54 -27.97
CA ARG A 18 44.68 -23.40 -28.85
C ARG A 18 44.34 -23.36 -30.38
N PRO A 19 44.47 -22.19 -31.09
CA PRO A 19 43.88 -20.87 -30.81
C PRO A 19 43.59 -19.96 -32.07
N ILE A 20 43.22 -18.67 -31.84
CA ILE A 20 43.37 -17.41 -32.66
C ILE A 20 42.67 -17.23 -34.04
N GLY A 21 41.75 -16.26 -34.09
CA GLY A 21 41.87 -15.03 -34.91
C GLY A 21 41.08 -14.88 -36.22
N ARG A 22 40.26 -13.81 -36.30
CA ARG A 22 40.22 -12.90 -37.47
C ARG A 22 39.46 -11.61 -37.14
N ALA A 23 40.07 -10.50 -37.58
CA ALA A 23 39.58 -9.13 -37.50
C ALA A 23 39.29 -8.58 -38.91
N LEU A 24 38.58 -7.42 -38.94
CA LEU A 24 38.43 -6.40 -40.00
C LEU A 24 37.34 -6.63 -41.08
N PRO A 25 36.85 -5.58 -41.80
CA PRO A 25 37.26 -4.15 -41.82
C PRO A 25 36.12 -3.10 -41.72
N TRP A 26 36.58 -1.84 -41.81
CA TRP A 26 35.89 -0.55 -41.79
C TRP A 26 34.84 -0.30 -42.87
N GLY A 27 33.86 0.58 -42.56
CA GLY A 27 33.01 1.28 -43.53
C GLY A 27 32.61 2.66 -43.02
N LYS A 28 33.06 3.71 -43.72
CA LYS A 28 32.83 5.14 -43.46
C LYS A 28 31.48 5.63 -44.01
N HIS A 29 31.02 6.78 -43.48
CA HIS A 29 30.23 7.90 -44.08
C HIS A 29 29.16 8.41 -43.07
N ALA A 30 29.39 9.54 -42.38
CA ALA A 30 28.97 10.92 -42.75
C ALA A 30 27.50 11.19 -42.30
N LEU A 31 27.07 12.26 -41.61
CA LEU A 31 27.49 13.64 -41.47
C LEU A 31 27.04 14.21 -40.10
N PHE A 32 27.83 15.13 -39.52
CA PHE A 32 27.40 16.13 -38.52
C PHE A 32 27.47 17.52 -39.16
N PRO A 33 26.45 18.39 -39.05
CA PRO A 33 26.60 19.79 -39.42
C PRO A 33 27.28 20.59 -38.31
N ARG A 34 28.26 21.40 -38.73
CA ARG A 34 28.88 22.47 -37.96
C ARG A 34 27.86 23.59 -37.71
N GLY A 35 27.83 24.11 -36.48
CA GLY A 35 27.10 25.31 -36.09
C GLY A 35 27.95 26.20 -35.18
N VAL A 36 28.70 27.10 -35.83
CA VAL A 36 29.20 28.42 -35.41
C VAL A 36 29.33 28.69 -33.90
N ALA A 37 30.58 28.73 -33.41
CA ALA A 37 30.96 29.39 -32.17
C ALA A 37 31.50 30.80 -32.50
N THR A 38 30.79 31.82 -32.04
CA THR A 38 31.21 33.23 -32.12
C THR A 38 32.10 33.54 -30.92
N CYS A 39 33.37 33.82 -31.17
CA CYS A 39 34.26 34.46 -30.19
C CYS A 39 33.94 35.95 -30.09
N LEU A 40 33.70 36.45 -28.89
CA LEU A 40 33.97 37.85 -28.55
C LEU A 40 35.04 37.89 -27.46
N ARG A 41 36.11 38.61 -27.79
CA ARG A 41 37.25 38.96 -26.94
C ARG A 41 36.85 40.00 -25.89
N GLY A 42 37.53 39.97 -24.75
CA GLY A 42 37.66 41.06 -23.79
C GLY A 42 38.32 40.54 -22.52
N ALA A 43 39.67 40.47 -22.51
CA ALA A 43 40.53 41.33 -21.68
C ALA A 43 40.30 41.11 -20.17
N GLY A 44 41.15 40.33 -19.48
CA GLY A 44 42.38 40.83 -18.84
C GLY A 44 42.04 41.35 -17.44
N SER A 45 42.40 40.70 -16.34
CA SER A 45 43.75 40.78 -15.78
C SER A 45 43.92 39.76 -14.64
N SER A 46 45.13 39.21 -14.54
CA SER A 46 45.65 38.39 -13.45
C SER A 46 45.81 39.17 -12.14
N CYS A 47 45.67 38.51 -10.98
CA CYS A 47 46.56 38.67 -9.82
C CYS A 47 46.41 37.50 -8.81
N HIS A 48 47.57 36.88 -8.52
CA HIS A 48 48.08 36.02 -7.44
C HIS A 48 47.20 35.39 -6.31
N LEU A 49 47.37 34.06 -6.14
CA LEU A 49 47.97 33.31 -4.99
C LEU A 49 48.20 34.12 -3.68
N ALA A 50 47.99 33.68 -2.43
CA ALA A 50 47.78 32.40 -1.73
C ALA A 50 47.31 32.69 -0.25
N PRO A 51 47.00 31.68 0.61
CA PRO A 51 46.38 31.80 1.96
C PRO A 51 47.45 31.71 3.09
N PRO A 52 47.15 31.28 4.35
CA PRO A 52 46.09 31.58 5.33
C PRO A 52 46.66 32.24 6.63
N ARG A 53 45.81 32.65 7.59
CA ARG A 53 46.25 33.01 8.96
C ARG A 53 45.88 31.93 9.98
N LEU A 54 46.89 31.56 10.78
CA LEU A 54 46.86 30.72 11.98
C LEU A 54 46.53 31.54 13.24
N GLY A 55 45.99 30.84 14.25
CA GLY A 55 45.86 31.26 15.65
C GLY A 55 44.57 30.67 16.23
N GLY A 56 44.53 29.70 17.15
CA GLY A 56 45.47 29.36 18.23
C GLY A 56 44.82 29.75 19.56
N GLY A 57 44.43 28.76 20.40
CA GLY A 57 44.02 28.99 21.79
C GLY A 57 42.90 28.07 22.28
N GLY A 58 43.24 27.14 23.17
CA GLY A 58 42.40 26.07 23.72
C GLY A 58 41.45 26.46 24.90
N PRO A 59 41.01 25.48 25.72
CA PRO A 59 39.62 25.34 26.14
C PRO A 59 39.34 25.76 27.59
N LYS A 60 38.08 26.11 27.93
CA LYS A 60 37.58 26.11 29.32
C LYS A 60 36.06 25.78 29.42
N ARG A 61 35.73 24.71 30.16
CA ARG A 61 34.47 24.52 30.91
C ARG A 61 34.49 25.36 32.21
N PRO A 62 33.32 25.66 32.80
CA PRO A 62 32.93 25.07 34.10
C PRO A 62 31.43 24.71 34.18
N LEU A 63 31.00 23.56 34.72
CA LEU A 63 30.71 23.20 36.13
C LEU A 63 29.56 24.00 36.81
N LEU A 64 28.53 23.24 37.22
CA LEU A 64 27.40 23.58 38.12
C LEU A 64 27.84 23.97 39.55
N PRO A 65 26.92 24.54 40.34
CA PRO A 65 26.67 24.07 41.72
C PRO A 65 25.17 23.92 42.10
N PRO A 66 24.84 23.39 43.31
CA PRO A 66 23.61 22.62 43.61
C PRO A 66 22.49 23.38 44.37
N GLY A 67 21.38 22.67 44.65
CA GLY A 67 20.07 23.15 45.17
C GLY A 67 19.98 23.59 46.64
N PRO A 68 18.75 23.68 47.20
CA PRO A 68 18.31 22.61 48.12
C PRO A 68 16.81 22.22 48.07
N GLU A 69 16.53 21.04 48.64
CA GLU A 69 15.22 20.46 48.95
C GLU A 69 14.51 21.14 50.14
N ARG A 70 13.16 21.09 50.20
CA ARG A 70 12.39 20.29 51.19
C ARG A 70 10.86 20.51 51.09
N SER A 71 10.12 19.39 51.13
CA SER A 71 8.81 19.06 51.76
C SER A 71 7.78 20.18 52.06
N GLY A 72 6.47 20.05 51.89
CA GLY A 72 5.54 18.93 51.66
C GLY A 72 4.09 19.40 51.97
N HIS A 73 3.13 18.47 51.97
CA HIS A 73 1.71 18.57 52.40
C HIS A 73 0.74 19.25 51.40
N SER A 74 -0.11 18.49 50.70
CA SER A 74 -1.43 17.94 51.07
C SER A 74 -2.58 18.97 51.04
N GLY A 75 -3.59 18.75 50.19
CA GLY A 75 -4.91 19.37 50.32
C GLY A 75 -5.55 19.88 49.02
N SER A 76 -6.34 19.03 48.36
CA SER A 76 -7.59 19.45 47.69
C SER A 76 -8.70 19.39 48.76
N PRO A 77 -9.80 20.18 48.71
CA PRO A 77 -10.68 20.28 47.54
C PRO A 77 -11.43 21.62 47.30
N ALA A 78 -12.17 21.60 46.19
CA ALA A 78 -13.49 22.22 45.97
C ALA A 78 -13.63 23.62 45.31
N VAL A 79 -14.52 23.57 44.31
CA VAL A 79 -15.22 24.56 43.46
C VAL A 79 -15.82 25.74 44.24
N PRO A 80 -16.16 26.86 43.56
CA PRO A 80 -17.61 27.12 43.40
C PRO A 80 -18.04 27.64 42.02
N LEU A 81 -19.33 27.39 41.75
CA LEU A 81 -20.15 27.85 40.64
C LEU A 81 -20.35 29.37 40.61
N GLY A 82 -20.46 29.90 39.39
CA GLY A 82 -21.54 30.78 38.95
C GLY A 82 -21.29 32.29 39.08
N TRP A 83 -21.65 33.04 38.04
CA TRP A 83 -22.46 34.27 38.11
C TRP A 83 -23.02 34.61 36.71
N LEU A 84 -24.25 35.12 36.73
CA LEU A 84 -25.17 35.39 35.63
C LEU A 84 -24.94 36.80 35.01
N GLY A 85 -25.16 36.89 33.69
CA GLY A 85 -25.93 37.89 32.94
C GLY A 85 -25.89 39.39 33.27
N ALA A 86 -25.68 40.21 32.22
CA ALA A 86 -26.48 41.41 31.94
C ALA A 86 -26.29 41.86 30.48
N ALA A 87 -27.37 42.36 29.87
CA ALA A 87 -27.51 42.77 28.49
C ALA A 87 -27.91 44.27 28.38
N LEU A 88 -27.84 44.81 27.14
CA LEU A 88 -28.51 45.99 26.55
C LEU A 88 -27.81 47.36 26.68
N PRO A 89 -28.18 48.39 25.86
CA PRO A 89 -28.42 48.42 24.39
C PRO A 89 -27.91 49.73 23.70
N GLY A 90 -28.05 49.84 22.35
CA GLY A 90 -28.10 51.16 21.67
C GLY A 90 -27.70 51.23 20.18
N SER A 91 -28.69 51.22 19.27
CA SER A 91 -28.65 51.63 17.83
C SER A 91 -28.64 53.19 17.68
N PRO A 92 -28.83 53.88 16.51
CA PRO A 92 -29.25 53.47 15.14
C PRO A 92 -28.72 54.27 13.89
N ARG A 93 -29.31 53.95 12.71
CA ARG A 93 -29.45 54.70 11.40
C ARG A 93 -28.38 54.39 10.33
N SER A 94 -28.64 54.24 9.02
CA SER A 94 -29.76 54.48 8.07
C SER A 94 -29.46 53.61 6.81
N ALA A 95 -30.38 52.88 6.14
CA ALA A 95 -31.52 53.24 5.27
C ALA A 95 -31.21 53.33 3.75
N MET A 96 -32.24 53.01 2.94
CA MET A 96 -32.38 52.94 1.46
C MET A 96 -31.92 51.61 0.80
N GLY A 97 -32.76 50.78 0.18
CA GLY A 97 -34.16 50.88 -0.24
C GLY A 97 -34.28 51.13 -1.75
N LEU A 98 -34.66 50.10 -2.53
CA LEU A 98 -35.46 50.26 -3.75
C LEU A 98 -36.04 48.91 -4.19
N ALA A 99 -37.35 48.79 -4.01
CA ALA A 99 -38.22 47.84 -4.67
C ALA A 99 -38.66 48.44 -6.02
N CYS A 100 -38.83 47.59 -7.03
CA CYS A 100 -39.72 47.92 -8.14
C CYS A 100 -40.49 46.66 -8.55
N THR A 101 -41.80 46.73 -8.34
CA THR A 101 -42.82 45.78 -8.73
C THR A 101 -43.41 46.23 -10.06
N LEU A 102 -43.59 45.34 -11.04
CA LEU A 102 -44.73 45.44 -11.96
C LEU A 102 -45.07 44.09 -12.61
N PHE A 103 -46.37 43.82 -12.57
CA PHE A 103 -47.12 42.62 -12.92
C PHE A 103 -47.32 42.43 -14.44
N LEU A 104 -47.46 41.18 -14.90
CA LEU A 104 -48.71 40.64 -15.51
C LEU A 104 -48.62 39.14 -15.92
N ARG A 105 -49.43 38.32 -15.21
CA ARG A 105 -50.22 37.12 -15.60
C ARG A 105 -49.70 36.08 -16.63
N ALA A 106 -49.62 34.80 -16.23
CA ALA A 106 -50.66 33.76 -16.47
C ALA A 106 -50.22 32.32 -16.07
N GLY A 107 -51.12 31.58 -15.37
CA GLY A 107 -51.32 30.12 -15.50
C GLY A 107 -50.40 29.14 -14.73
N PRO A 108 -50.94 28.17 -13.94
CA PRO A 108 -50.14 27.38 -13.00
C PRO A 108 -49.66 26.05 -13.59
N GLY A 109 -48.38 25.74 -13.39
CA GLY A 109 -47.80 24.41 -13.64
C GLY A 109 -46.69 24.12 -12.64
N ARG A 110 -47.04 23.61 -11.45
CA ARG A 110 -46.05 23.16 -10.44
C ARG A 110 -45.68 21.71 -10.71
N CYS A 111 -44.49 21.48 -11.24
CA CYS A 111 -43.78 20.21 -11.11
C CYS A 111 -43.00 20.21 -9.79
N VAL A 112 -43.48 19.44 -8.81
CA VAL A 112 -42.72 19.02 -7.63
C VAL A 112 -42.58 17.51 -7.70
N LEU A 113 -41.36 17.03 -7.96
CA LEU A 113 -41.01 15.62 -7.90
C LEU A 113 -40.92 15.18 -6.43
N ARG A 114 -41.88 14.34 -6.01
CA ARG A 114 -41.78 13.46 -4.84
C ARG A 114 -41.60 12.01 -5.31
N PRO A 115 -40.87 11.16 -4.57
CA PRO A 115 -40.64 9.77 -4.95
C PRO A 115 -41.91 8.92 -4.78
N PRO A 116 -42.12 7.88 -5.61
CA PRO A 116 -43.35 7.10 -5.58
C PRO A 116 -43.38 6.12 -4.41
N SER A 117 -44.51 6.13 -3.71
CA SER A 117 -44.94 5.13 -2.75
C SER A 117 -45.30 3.84 -3.47
N SER A 118 -44.76 2.73 -2.98
CA SER A 118 -45.11 1.36 -3.32
C SER A 118 -46.60 1.10 -3.09
N ARG A 119 -47.34 0.72 -4.15
CA ARG A 119 -48.48 -0.22 -4.15
C ARG A 119 -49.09 -0.25 -5.57
N LEU A 120 -49.40 -1.45 -6.03
CA LEU A 120 -50.15 -1.82 -7.25
C LEU A 120 -49.35 -1.90 -8.57
N LEU A 121 -48.61 -2.99 -8.71
CA LEU A 121 -48.52 -3.79 -9.94
C LEU A 121 -48.00 -5.19 -9.55
N CYS A 122 -48.82 -5.92 -8.80
CA CYS A 122 -48.65 -7.35 -8.56
C CYS A 122 -50.04 -7.98 -8.45
N ARG A 123 -50.73 -7.98 -9.58
CA ARG A 123 -52.01 -8.63 -9.82
C ARG A 123 -52.02 -8.82 -11.33
N ASP A 124 -51.36 -9.90 -11.81
CA ASP A 124 -51.49 -10.49 -13.18
C ASP A 124 -50.44 -11.56 -13.53
N LEU A 125 -49.63 -12.07 -12.58
CA LEU A 125 -48.75 -13.24 -12.82
C LEU A 125 -48.96 -14.39 -11.82
N GLN A 126 -50.14 -14.47 -11.20
CA GLN A 126 -50.50 -15.53 -10.25
C GLN A 126 -51.78 -16.31 -10.63
N ALA A 127 -52.16 -16.30 -11.91
CA ALA A 127 -53.22 -17.16 -12.41
C ALA A 127 -52.76 -17.83 -13.72
N ASN A 128 -52.83 -19.16 -13.74
CA ASN A 128 -52.76 -20.07 -14.91
C ASN A 128 -51.56 -21.04 -15.02
N PHE A 129 -51.01 -21.49 -13.89
CA PHE A 129 -50.52 -22.87 -13.76
C PHE A 129 -51.18 -23.57 -12.56
N ALA A 130 -52.50 -23.47 -12.48
CA ALA A 130 -53.35 -24.27 -11.61
C ALA A 130 -54.24 -25.14 -12.49
N LYS A 131 -53.74 -26.32 -12.92
CA LYS A 131 -54.54 -27.45 -13.44
C LYS A 131 -53.66 -28.69 -13.69
N LYS A 132 -53.39 -29.44 -12.63
CA LYS A 132 -53.41 -30.93 -12.57
C LYS A 132 -52.76 -31.39 -11.27
N LEU A 133 -53.56 -31.45 -10.20
CA LEU A 133 -53.29 -32.33 -9.07
C LEU A 133 -54.61 -33.02 -8.74
N LYS A 134 -54.67 -34.33 -8.99
CA LYS A 134 -55.68 -35.23 -8.41
C LYS A 134 -55.26 -35.51 -6.96
N PRO A 135 -56.20 -35.60 -6.02
CA PRO A 135 -55.87 -36.03 -4.66
C PRO A 135 -55.60 -37.54 -4.66
N VAL A 136 -54.49 -37.95 -4.06
CA VAL A 136 -54.24 -39.35 -3.68
C VAL A 136 -54.11 -39.34 -2.17
N GLU A 137 -54.94 -40.17 -1.54
CA GLU A 137 -55.05 -40.35 -0.10
C GLU A 137 -53.77 -40.96 0.50
N ASP A 138 -53.65 -40.70 1.80
CA ASP A 138 -52.58 -41.07 2.70
C ASP A 138 -52.41 -42.59 2.81
N GLU A 139 -51.24 -43.10 2.46
CA GLU A 139 -50.77 -44.43 2.83
C GLU A 139 -49.23 -44.43 2.93
N SER A 140 -48.76 -44.61 4.16
CA SER A 140 -47.53 -45.31 4.57
C SER A 140 -46.16 -44.92 3.97
N GLY A 141 -45.36 -44.28 4.84
CA GLY A 141 -43.90 -44.34 4.94
C GLY A 141 -43.05 -44.77 3.75
N LYS A 142 -42.39 -43.80 3.09
CA LYS A 142 -41.11 -44.01 2.39
C LYS A 142 -40.29 -42.72 2.41
N ALA A 143 -39.16 -42.77 3.13
CA ALA A 143 -38.17 -41.72 3.12
C ALA A 143 -37.66 -41.47 1.69
N SER A 144 -37.71 -40.22 1.24
CA SER A 144 -37.06 -39.79 0.00
C SER A 144 -35.55 -40.04 0.13
N PRO A 145 -34.85 -40.66 -0.85
CA PRO A 145 -33.43 -40.92 -0.73
C PRO A 145 -32.67 -39.59 -0.77
N ARG A 146 -32.07 -39.22 0.37
CA ARG A 146 -31.07 -38.15 0.43
C ARG A 146 -30.01 -38.47 -0.62
N SER A 147 -29.73 -37.53 -1.52
CA SER A 147 -28.67 -37.68 -2.51
C SER A 147 -27.39 -38.16 -1.83
N PRO A 148 -26.67 -39.16 -2.38
CA PRO A 148 -25.49 -39.69 -1.73
C PRO A 148 -24.46 -38.58 -1.56
N ALA A 149 -23.93 -38.46 -0.34
CA ALA A 149 -22.83 -37.53 -0.07
C ALA A 149 -21.65 -37.88 -0.98
N LEU A 150 -21.09 -36.87 -1.67
CA LEU A 150 -19.96 -37.05 -2.59
C LEU A 150 -18.79 -37.73 -1.86
N SER A 151 -18.15 -38.70 -2.50
CA SER A 151 -16.95 -39.33 -1.94
C SER A 151 -15.80 -38.31 -1.82
N PRO A 152 -14.84 -38.52 -0.90
CA PRO A 152 -13.67 -37.64 -0.77
C PRO A 152 -12.91 -37.44 -2.08
N GLU A 153 -12.79 -38.49 -2.90
CA GLU A 153 -12.16 -38.43 -4.23
C GLU A 153 -12.97 -37.57 -5.22
N GLN A 154 -14.30 -37.67 -5.20
CA GLN A 154 -15.16 -36.84 -6.03
C GLN A 154 -15.06 -35.36 -5.65
N GLN A 155 -15.01 -35.07 -4.35
CA GLN A 155 -14.84 -33.70 -3.84
C GLN A 155 -13.49 -33.11 -4.25
N GLU A 156 -12.41 -33.89 -4.15
CA GLU A 156 -11.08 -33.46 -4.59
C GLU A 156 -11.03 -33.21 -6.10
N ARG A 157 -11.66 -34.09 -6.90
CA ARG A 157 -11.75 -33.90 -8.35
C ARG A 157 -12.54 -32.66 -8.73
N ILE A 158 -13.66 -32.39 -8.04
CA ILE A 158 -14.44 -31.17 -8.22
C ILE A 158 -13.62 -29.94 -7.84
N ARG A 159 -12.91 -29.97 -6.71
CA ARG A 159 -12.02 -28.89 -6.26
C ARG A 159 -10.96 -28.57 -7.31
N ARG A 160 -10.25 -29.60 -7.77
CA ARG A 160 -9.20 -29.47 -8.81
C ARG A 160 -9.74 -28.94 -10.13
N ASN A 161 -10.91 -29.41 -10.57
CA ASN A 161 -11.56 -28.93 -11.79
C ASN A 161 -12.01 -27.47 -11.65
N LYS A 162 -12.55 -27.09 -10.48
CA LYS A 162 -12.94 -25.72 -10.17
C LYS A 162 -11.72 -24.79 -10.16
N GLU A 163 -10.63 -25.20 -9.52
CA GLU A 163 -9.35 -24.49 -9.53
C GLU A 163 -8.86 -24.31 -10.98
N ALA A 164 -8.79 -25.37 -11.79
CA ALA A 164 -8.37 -25.29 -13.20
C ALA A 164 -9.27 -24.38 -14.06
N ALA A 165 -10.58 -24.38 -13.83
CA ALA A 165 -11.51 -23.48 -14.53
C ALA A 165 -11.29 -22.01 -14.14
N LEU A 166 -11.13 -21.73 -12.85
CA LEU A 166 -10.79 -20.40 -12.35
C LEU A 166 -9.45 -19.92 -12.91
N GLN A 167 -8.47 -20.80 -13.02
CA GLN A 167 -7.16 -20.49 -13.61
C GLN A 167 -7.27 -20.06 -15.08
N ARG A 168 -8.05 -20.79 -15.88
CA ARG A 168 -8.30 -20.44 -17.29
C ARG A 168 -9.00 -19.09 -17.42
N LEU A 169 -10.02 -18.83 -16.60
CA LEU A 169 -10.73 -17.55 -16.60
C LEU A 169 -9.81 -16.40 -16.15
N ALA A 170 -9.08 -16.61 -15.05
CA ALA A 170 -8.13 -15.62 -14.53
C ALA A 170 -7.06 -15.30 -15.57
N SER A 171 -6.56 -16.28 -16.34
CA SER A 171 -5.55 -16.03 -17.38
C SER A 171 -5.94 -15.00 -18.44
N ARG A 172 -7.23 -14.76 -18.63
CA ARG A 172 -7.76 -13.73 -19.53
C ARG A 172 -7.93 -12.36 -18.87
N SER A 173 -7.94 -12.30 -17.55
CA SER A 173 -8.32 -11.12 -16.75
C SER A 173 -7.22 -10.64 -15.80
N VAL A 174 -6.03 -11.26 -15.83
CA VAL A 174 -4.91 -10.84 -14.99
C VAL A 174 -4.37 -9.50 -15.46
N PRO A 175 -4.25 -8.50 -14.58
CA PRO A 175 -3.61 -7.23 -14.92
C PRO A 175 -2.14 -7.42 -15.32
N ALA A 176 -1.65 -6.55 -16.22
CA ALA A 176 -0.24 -6.55 -16.58
C ALA A 176 0.65 -6.29 -15.35
N GLY A 177 1.80 -6.97 -15.28
CA GLY A 177 2.77 -6.83 -14.18
C GLY A 177 2.38 -7.53 -12.87
N PHE A 178 1.46 -8.49 -12.89
CA PHE A 178 1.11 -9.27 -11.70
C PHE A 178 2.03 -10.49 -11.53
N GLY A 179 2.66 -10.65 -10.36
CA GLY A 179 3.55 -11.77 -10.06
C GLY A 179 2.82 -13.12 -9.97
N GLU A 180 3.47 -14.20 -10.44
CA GLU A 180 2.82 -15.51 -10.58
C GLU A 180 2.39 -16.14 -9.25
N GLY A 181 3.23 -16.09 -8.20
CA GLY A 181 2.89 -16.64 -6.89
C GLY A 181 1.60 -16.03 -6.31
N TRP A 182 1.43 -14.73 -6.48
CA TRP A 182 0.24 -13.99 -6.05
C TRP A 182 -0.96 -14.24 -6.95
N ARG A 183 -0.73 -14.33 -8.27
CA ARG A 183 -1.77 -14.50 -9.28
C ARG A 183 -2.64 -15.71 -8.97
N TRP A 184 -2.05 -16.84 -8.61
CA TRP A 184 -2.81 -18.06 -8.34
C TRP A 184 -3.74 -17.93 -7.15
N GLN A 185 -3.26 -17.24 -6.10
CA GLN A 185 -4.00 -17.09 -4.86
C GLN A 185 -5.11 -16.05 -4.95
N LEU A 186 -4.95 -15.04 -5.81
CA LEU A 186 -5.89 -13.92 -5.98
C LEU A 186 -6.73 -14.02 -7.25
N ALA A 187 -6.60 -15.10 -8.03
CA ALA A 187 -7.30 -15.34 -9.28
C ALA A 187 -8.83 -15.17 -9.18
N GLY A 188 -9.42 -15.57 -8.05
CA GLY A 188 -10.86 -15.44 -7.80
C GLY A 188 -11.35 -13.99 -7.72
N GLU A 189 -10.49 -13.03 -7.38
CA GLU A 189 -10.86 -11.61 -7.37
C GLU A 189 -11.03 -11.06 -8.78
N PHE A 190 -10.21 -11.51 -9.73
CA PHE A 190 -10.23 -11.01 -11.12
C PHE A 190 -11.52 -11.33 -11.86
N THR A 191 -12.25 -12.35 -11.42
CA THR A 191 -13.55 -12.73 -12.01
C THR A 191 -14.74 -12.02 -11.39
N LYS A 192 -14.55 -11.25 -10.30
CA LYS A 192 -15.65 -10.60 -9.60
C LYS A 192 -16.06 -9.29 -10.31
N PRO A 193 -17.37 -8.94 -10.31
CA PRO A 193 -17.85 -7.74 -11.00
C PRO A 193 -17.16 -6.44 -10.55
N TYR A 194 -16.88 -6.29 -9.25
CA TYR A 194 -16.23 -5.08 -8.73
C TYR A 194 -14.83 -4.86 -9.33
N PHE A 195 -14.07 -5.93 -9.55
CA PHE A 195 -12.71 -5.84 -10.07
C PHE A 195 -12.72 -5.43 -11.54
N SER A 196 -13.64 -5.99 -12.34
CA SER A 196 -13.84 -5.57 -13.72
C SER A 196 -14.25 -4.09 -13.83
N GLN A 197 -15.16 -3.63 -12.96
CA GLN A 197 -15.56 -2.21 -12.90
C GLN A 197 -14.38 -1.31 -12.50
N LEU A 198 -13.58 -1.75 -11.52
CA LEU A 198 -12.38 -1.05 -11.07
C LEU A 198 -11.35 -0.91 -12.21
N MET A 199 -11.05 -1.99 -12.93
CA MET A 199 -10.11 -1.95 -14.05
C MET A 199 -10.61 -1.04 -15.18
N ALA A 200 -11.90 -1.09 -15.50
CA ALA A 200 -12.52 -0.20 -16.49
C ALA A 200 -12.44 1.28 -16.05
N PHE A 201 -12.72 1.57 -14.78
CA PHE A 201 -12.57 2.90 -14.20
C PHE A 201 -11.13 3.42 -14.31
N VAL A 202 -10.13 2.63 -13.92
CA VAL A 202 -8.72 3.03 -14.01
C VAL A 202 -8.28 3.23 -15.46
N ALA A 203 -8.72 2.37 -16.38
CA ALA A 203 -8.42 2.51 -17.80
C ALA A 203 -9.01 3.80 -18.38
N ASP A 204 -10.24 4.14 -18.01
CA ASP A 204 -10.89 5.37 -18.43
C ASP A 204 -10.25 6.63 -17.81
N GLU A 205 -9.86 6.57 -16.54
CA GLU A 205 -9.09 7.63 -15.89
C GLU A 205 -7.76 7.90 -16.58
N ARG A 206 -7.05 6.85 -17.03
CA ARG A 206 -5.79 6.98 -17.76
C ARG A 206 -5.93 7.60 -19.16
N LYS A 207 -7.12 7.56 -19.77
CA LYS A 207 -7.39 8.26 -21.04
C LYS A 207 -7.51 9.77 -20.85
N ARG A 208 -7.92 10.21 -19.66
CA ARG A 208 -8.31 11.60 -19.38
C ARG A 208 -7.30 12.33 -18.49
N HIS A 209 -6.55 11.59 -17.68
CA HIS A 209 -5.66 12.14 -16.67
C HIS A 209 -4.37 11.32 -16.54
N THR A 210 -3.34 11.95 -15.98
CA THR A 210 -2.15 11.22 -15.53
C THR A 210 -2.48 10.48 -14.24
N ILE A 211 -2.36 9.16 -14.26
CA ILE A 211 -2.61 8.27 -13.12
C ILE A 211 -1.32 7.61 -12.66
N TYR A 212 -1.00 7.72 -11.38
CA TYR A 212 0.13 7.06 -10.74
C TYR A 212 -0.30 5.80 -9.96
N PRO A 213 0.58 4.79 -9.82
CA PRO A 213 1.82 4.62 -10.60
C PRO A 213 1.51 4.28 -12.08
N PRO A 214 2.52 4.23 -12.96
CA PRO A 214 2.38 3.66 -14.31
C PRO A 214 1.77 2.24 -14.29
N PRO A 215 1.06 1.80 -15.35
CA PRO A 215 0.33 0.52 -15.35
C PRO A 215 1.15 -0.69 -14.91
N GLN A 216 2.39 -0.79 -15.37
CA GLN A 216 3.31 -1.92 -15.11
C GLN A 216 3.78 -1.96 -13.65
N GLN A 217 3.66 -0.85 -12.94
CA GLN A 217 4.10 -0.68 -11.55
C GLN A 217 2.95 -0.71 -10.54
N VAL A 218 1.69 -0.87 -10.97
CA VAL A 218 0.55 -0.95 -10.02
C VAL A 218 0.69 -2.13 -9.05
N PHE A 219 1.28 -3.23 -9.54
CA PHE A 219 1.41 -4.49 -8.82
C PHE A 219 2.86 -4.84 -8.47
N THR A 220 3.77 -3.86 -8.41
CA THR A 220 5.18 -4.09 -8.03
C THR A 220 5.32 -4.89 -6.74
N TRP A 221 4.46 -4.66 -5.75
CA TRP A 221 4.41 -5.42 -4.50
C TRP A 221 4.25 -6.94 -4.67
N THR A 222 3.67 -7.41 -5.79
CA THR A 222 3.55 -8.85 -6.11
C THR A 222 4.80 -9.45 -6.75
N GLN A 223 5.73 -8.60 -7.22
CA GLN A 223 6.90 -9.02 -7.97
C GLN A 223 8.15 -9.19 -7.10
N MET A 224 8.10 -8.72 -5.84
CA MET A 224 9.29 -8.60 -4.99
C MET A 224 9.62 -9.89 -4.23
N CYS A 225 8.61 -10.64 -3.80
CA CYS A 225 8.76 -11.94 -3.14
C CYS A 225 7.54 -12.82 -3.42
N ASP A 226 7.67 -14.13 -3.20
CA ASP A 226 6.52 -15.04 -3.26
C ASP A 226 5.54 -14.70 -2.13
N ILE A 227 4.24 -14.89 -2.38
CA ILE A 227 3.20 -14.61 -1.39
C ILE A 227 3.39 -15.40 -0.08
N ARG A 228 4.00 -16.59 -0.14
CA ARG A 228 4.29 -17.43 1.04
C ARG A 228 5.54 -16.99 1.81
N ASP A 229 6.41 -16.18 1.20
CA ASP A 229 7.62 -15.66 1.83
C ASP A 229 7.37 -14.36 2.61
N VAL A 230 6.13 -13.85 2.60
CA VAL A 230 5.73 -12.67 3.35
C VAL A 230 5.90 -12.93 4.86
N LYS A 231 6.61 -12.02 5.52
CA LYS A 231 6.88 -12.04 6.97
C LYS A 231 6.28 -10.83 7.68
N VAL A 232 6.31 -9.68 7.02
CA VAL A 232 5.86 -8.40 7.57
C VAL A 232 4.92 -7.74 6.57
N VAL A 233 3.88 -7.07 7.05
CA VAL A 233 2.95 -6.30 6.23
C VAL A 233 2.90 -4.87 6.74
N ILE A 234 3.24 -3.91 5.88
CA ILE A 234 3.11 -2.47 6.15
C ILE A 234 1.99 -1.93 5.27
N LEU A 235 0.93 -1.39 5.90
CA LEU A 235 -0.23 -0.87 5.19
C LEU A 235 -0.16 0.65 5.06
N GLY A 236 -0.12 1.13 3.82
CA GLY A 236 -0.33 2.55 3.48
C GLY A 236 -1.77 2.84 3.04
N GLN A 237 -2.07 4.12 2.82
CA GLN A 237 -3.40 4.59 2.42
C GLN A 237 -3.54 4.60 0.89
N ASP A 238 -2.90 5.56 0.24
CA ASP A 238 -2.90 5.74 -1.22
C ASP A 238 -1.46 5.99 -1.73
N PRO A 239 -1.20 5.81 -3.04
CA PRO A 239 0.11 6.08 -3.62
C PRO A 239 0.43 7.58 -3.56
N TYR A 240 1.72 7.92 -3.61
CA TYR A 240 2.12 9.31 -3.84
C TYR A 240 1.54 9.85 -5.14
N HIS A 241 1.02 11.07 -5.09
CA HIS A 241 0.33 11.73 -6.20
C HIS A 241 1.20 12.71 -6.99
N GLY A 242 2.49 12.85 -6.65
CA GLY A 242 3.44 13.66 -7.39
C GLY A 242 4.15 12.89 -8.51
N PRO A 243 4.69 13.59 -9.52
CA PRO A 243 5.42 12.97 -10.62
C PRO A 243 6.56 12.07 -10.16
N SER A 244 6.66 10.88 -10.77
CA SER A 244 7.72 9.89 -10.56
C SER A 244 7.87 9.34 -9.13
N GLN A 245 6.96 9.66 -8.21
CA GLN A 245 7.06 9.21 -6.81
C GLN A 245 6.57 7.76 -6.65
N ALA A 246 5.31 7.49 -7.00
CA ALA A 246 4.73 6.18 -6.78
C ALA A 246 5.21 5.16 -7.81
N HIS A 247 5.64 3.99 -7.32
CA HIS A 247 6.07 2.86 -8.15
C HIS A 247 5.51 1.50 -7.66
N GLY A 248 4.43 1.52 -6.88
CA GLY A 248 3.70 0.31 -6.47
C GLY A 248 4.09 -0.29 -5.12
N LEU A 249 5.00 0.34 -4.38
CA LEU A 249 5.34 0.00 -3.01
C LEU A 249 4.98 1.17 -2.09
N CYS A 250 4.26 0.93 -0.98
CA CYS A 250 3.89 2.01 -0.07
C CYS A 250 5.13 2.68 0.54
N PHE A 251 5.07 4.01 0.75
CA PHE A 251 6.16 4.88 1.23
C PHE A 251 7.41 4.99 0.35
N SER A 252 7.62 4.08 -0.60
CA SER A 252 8.82 3.98 -1.42
C SER A 252 8.81 4.92 -2.62
N VAL A 253 9.98 5.43 -3.02
CA VAL A 253 10.21 6.19 -4.27
C VAL A 253 11.46 5.69 -4.99
N GLN A 254 11.46 5.63 -6.32
CA GLN A 254 12.64 5.18 -7.08
C GLN A 254 13.71 6.29 -7.17
N ARG A 255 14.98 5.91 -7.29
CA ARG A 255 16.06 6.86 -7.58
C ARG A 255 15.79 7.56 -8.93
N PRO A 256 16.10 8.86 -9.08
CA PRO A 256 16.77 9.76 -8.14
C PRO A 256 15.80 10.57 -7.27
N VAL A 257 14.53 10.18 -7.15
CA VAL A 257 13.52 10.96 -6.43
C VAL A 257 13.88 11.03 -4.94
N PRO A 258 13.88 12.24 -4.33
CA PRO A 258 14.19 12.38 -2.91
C PRO A 258 13.11 11.71 -2.05
N PRO A 259 13.46 11.13 -0.90
CA PRO A 259 12.49 10.59 0.04
C PRO A 259 11.42 11.63 0.42
N PRO A 260 10.12 11.30 0.33
CA PRO A 260 9.07 12.21 0.78
C PRO A 260 9.10 12.36 2.32
N PRO A 261 8.44 13.39 2.89
CA PRO A 261 8.53 13.69 4.33
C PRO A 261 8.15 12.52 5.26
N SER A 262 7.19 11.70 4.86
CA SER A 262 6.83 10.49 5.63
C SER A 262 7.95 9.44 5.64
N LEU A 263 8.66 9.28 4.53
CA LEU A 263 9.78 8.34 4.44
C LEU A 263 11.00 8.84 5.21
N GLU A 264 11.27 10.16 5.16
CA GLU A 264 12.30 10.79 6.00
C GLU A 264 12.05 10.52 7.50
N ASN A 265 10.79 10.61 7.93
CA ASN A 265 10.42 10.29 9.31
C ASN A 265 10.55 8.79 9.63
N ILE A 266 10.26 7.90 8.67
CA ILE A 266 10.55 6.46 8.80
C ILE A 266 12.04 6.24 9.03
N TYR A 267 12.93 6.88 8.26
CA TYR A 267 14.37 6.76 8.42
C TYR A 267 14.90 7.33 9.74
N LYS A 268 14.31 8.43 10.23
CA LYS A 268 14.63 8.97 11.56
C LYS A 268 14.29 7.99 12.68
N GLU A 269 13.11 7.36 12.61
CA GLU A 269 12.74 6.32 13.58
C GLU A 269 13.65 5.09 13.47
N LEU A 270 13.98 4.65 12.25
CA LEU A 270 14.92 3.54 12.03
C LEU A 270 16.29 3.82 12.64
N SER A 271 16.82 5.03 12.46
CA SER A 271 18.11 5.43 13.02
C SER A 271 18.11 5.44 14.55
N ALA A 272 16.96 5.69 15.17
CA ALA A 272 16.80 5.64 16.63
C ALA A 272 16.51 4.23 17.16
N ASP A 273 15.93 3.35 16.35
CA ASP A 273 15.46 2.03 16.76
C ASP A 273 16.45 0.89 16.46
N ILE A 274 17.12 0.96 15.31
CA ILE A 274 18.04 -0.06 14.80
C ILE A 274 19.46 0.50 14.88
N GLU A 275 20.29 -0.15 15.71
CA GLU A 275 21.71 0.15 15.78
C GLU A 275 22.37 -0.03 14.39
N ASP A 276 23.31 0.85 14.07
CA ASP A 276 24.02 0.91 12.78
C ASP A 276 23.13 1.20 11.54
N PHE A 277 21.86 1.59 11.71
CA PHE A 277 21.11 2.11 10.57
C PHE A 277 21.57 3.53 10.24
N THR A 278 21.95 3.74 8.99
CA THR A 278 22.26 5.05 8.42
C THR A 278 21.33 5.36 7.26
N HIS A 279 20.93 6.63 7.12
CA HIS A 279 20.11 7.06 5.99
C HIS A 279 20.76 6.67 4.66
N PRO A 280 20.08 5.91 3.77
CA PRO A 280 20.73 5.27 2.61
C PRO A 280 20.98 6.21 1.42
N GLY A 281 20.50 7.45 1.50
CA GLY A 281 20.68 8.47 0.46
C GLY A 281 19.69 8.34 -0.71
N HIS A 282 18.68 7.47 -0.60
CA HIS A 282 17.58 7.31 -1.54
C HIS A 282 16.30 6.87 -0.81
N GLY A 283 15.17 6.84 -1.52
CA GLY A 283 13.88 6.41 -0.97
C GLY A 283 13.38 5.04 -1.44
N ASP A 284 14.20 4.27 -2.16
CA ASP A 284 13.80 2.96 -2.69
C ASP A 284 13.82 1.88 -1.60
N LEU A 285 12.65 1.32 -1.29
CA LEU A 285 12.43 0.26 -0.30
C LEU A 285 12.37 -1.16 -0.89
N THR A 286 12.81 -1.34 -2.14
CA THR A 286 12.81 -2.65 -2.81
C THR A 286 13.60 -3.71 -2.02
N GLY A 287 14.68 -3.33 -1.34
CA GLY A 287 15.47 -4.23 -0.50
C GLY A 287 14.66 -4.89 0.62
N TRP A 288 13.77 -4.16 1.28
CA TRP A 288 12.83 -4.74 2.26
C TRP A 288 11.79 -5.64 1.60
N ALA A 289 11.26 -5.22 0.45
CA ALA A 289 10.22 -5.98 -0.24
C ALA A 289 10.70 -7.37 -0.68
N LYS A 290 11.95 -7.48 -1.14
CA LYS A 290 12.62 -8.75 -1.47
C LYS A 290 12.80 -9.68 -0.27
N GLN A 291 12.89 -9.11 0.94
CA GLN A 291 13.03 -9.86 2.17
C GLN A 291 11.69 -10.36 2.75
N GLY A 292 10.56 -10.14 2.08
CA GLY A 292 9.24 -10.53 2.58
C GLY A 292 8.52 -9.43 3.38
N VAL A 293 8.90 -8.16 3.22
CA VAL A 293 8.12 -7.03 3.72
C VAL A 293 7.12 -6.59 2.65
N LEU A 294 5.86 -6.96 2.81
CA LEU A 294 4.79 -6.51 1.92
C LEU A 294 4.49 -5.02 2.17
N LEU A 295 4.83 -4.19 1.19
CA LEU A 295 4.59 -2.74 1.18
C LEU A 295 3.31 -2.42 0.38
N LEU A 296 2.14 -2.57 1.01
CA LEU A 296 0.84 -2.51 0.34
C LEU A 296 0.08 -1.22 0.70
N ASN A 297 -0.35 -0.45 -0.30
CA ASN A 297 -1.36 0.59 -0.10
C ASN A 297 -2.76 -0.01 -0.17
N ALA A 298 -3.73 0.59 0.54
CA ALA A 298 -5.13 0.18 0.43
C ALA A 298 -5.77 0.55 -0.92
N VAL A 299 -5.37 1.70 -1.45
CA VAL A 299 -5.71 2.17 -2.80
C VAL A 299 -4.45 2.07 -3.65
N LEU A 300 -4.53 1.47 -4.85
CA LEU A 300 -3.33 1.18 -5.65
C LEU A 300 -3.08 2.16 -6.80
N THR A 301 -4.00 3.07 -7.08
CA THR A 301 -3.80 4.15 -8.06
C THR A 301 -4.31 5.48 -7.56
N VAL A 302 -3.77 6.58 -8.11
CA VAL A 302 -4.17 7.95 -7.76
C VAL A 302 -4.04 8.86 -8.97
N ARG A 303 -4.88 9.89 -9.06
CA ARG A 303 -4.76 10.92 -10.07
C ARG A 303 -3.68 11.91 -9.65
N ALA A 304 -2.86 12.35 -10.62
CA ALA A 304 -1.81 13.33 -10.37
C ALA A 304 -2.35 14.54 -9.59
N HIS A 305 -1.63 14.91 -8.54
CA HIS A 305 -1.93 16.05 -7.65
C HIS A 305 -3.26 15.98 -6.87
N GLN A 306 -3.95 14.84 -6.88
CA GLN A 306 -5.23 14.68 -6.18
C GLN A 306 -5.18 13.47 -5.25
N ALA A 307 -4.68 13.69 -4.02
CA ALA A 307 -4.68 12.66 -2.99
C ALA A 307 -6.07 12.04 -2.81
N ASN A 308 -6.13 10.73 -2.62
CA ASN A 308 -7.36 9.95 -2.45
C ASN A 308 -8.38 10.04 -3.60
N SER A 309 -8.01 10.47 -4.80
CA SER A 309 -8.97 10.61 -5.92
C SER A 309 -9.63 9.30 -6.36
N HIS A 310 -8.97 8.16 -6.12
CA HIS A 310 -9.47 6.82 -6.47
C HIS A 310 -9.93 6.00 -5.25
N LYS A 311 -10.14 6.66 -4.10
CA LYS A 311 -10.77 6.03 -2.94
C LYS A 311 -12.17 5.52 -3.31
N GLU A 312 -12.57 4.42 -2.69
CA GLU A 312 -13.91 3.83 -2.79
C GLU A 312 -14.29 3.41 -4.24
N LYS A 313 -13.28 3.15 -5.09
CA LYS A 313 -13.47 2.67 -6.47
C LYS A 313 -13.33 1.16 -6.62
N GLY A 314 -13.01 0.46 -5.53
CA GLY A 314 -12.91 -1.00 -5.47
C GLY A 314 -11.54 -1.53 -5.09
N TRP A 315 -10.51 -0.67 -5.01
CA TRP A 315 -9.17 -1.09 -4.57
C TRP A 315 -9.17 -1.61 -3.14
N GLU A 316 -9.96 -1.00 -2.27
CA GLU A 316 -10.07 -1.37 -0.87
C GLU A 316 -10.53 -2.82 -0.72
N GLN A 317 -11.55 -3.22 -1.48
CA GLN A 317 -12.06 -4.59 -1.51
C GLN A 317 -11.01 -5.57 -2.02
N PHE A 318 -10.26 -5.19 -3.07
CA PHE A 318 -9.18 -6.03 -3.59
C PHE A 318 -8.05 -6.20 -2.57
N THR A 319 -7.60 -5.12 -1.95
CA THR A 319 -6.53 -5.18 -0.95
C THR A 319 -7.00 -5.79 0.37
N ASP A 320 -8.29 -5.74 0.69
CA ASP A 320 -8.90 -6.53 1.78
C ASP A 320 -8.81 -8.03 1.49
N ALA A 321 -9.02 -8.45 0.23
CA ALA A 321 -8.85 -9.85 -0.16
C ALA A 321 -7.39 -10.30 0.00
N VAL A 322 -6.41 -9.44 -0.30
CA VAL A 322 -4.98 -9.70 -0.06
C VAL A 322 -4.71 -9.91 1.43
N VAL A 323 -5.13 -8.97 2.29
CA VAL A 323 -4.93 -9.06 3.75
C VAL A 323 -5.65 -10.28 4.33
N SER A 324 -6.87 -10.56 3.87
CA SER A 324 -7.65 -11.74 4.29
C SER A 324 -6.97 -13.04 3.89
N TRP A 325 -6.42 -13.14 2.67
CA TRP A 325 -5.69 -14.32 2.25
C TRP A 325 -4.47 -14.56 3.14
N LEU A 326 -3.66 -13.52 3.40
CA LEU A 326 -2.49 -13.63 4.29
C LEU A 326 -2.89 -14.03 5.72
N ASN A 327 -3.95 -13.41 6.23
CA ASN A 327 -4.50 -13.70 7.55
C ASN A 327 -4.97 -15.15 7.70
N ASN A 328 -5.52 -15.73 6.63
CA ASN A 328 -6.09 -17.08 6.69
C ASN A 328 -5.08 -18.17 6.37
N ASN A 329 -4.05 -17.89 5.55
CA ASN A 329 -3.19 -18.94 4.99
C ASN A 329 -1.77 -18.95 5.54
N LEU A 330 -1.32 -17.89 6.21
CA LEU A 330 -0.01 -17.83 6.86
C LEU A 330 -0.18 -17.73 8.37
N ASP A 331 0.92 -17.85 9.11
CA ASP A 331 0.93 -17.72 10.58
C ASP A 331 2.13 -16.90 11.04
N GLY A 332 2.03 -16.23 12.18
CA GLY A 332 3.13 -15.45 12.78
C GLY A 332 3.63 -14.29 11.91
N LEU A 333 2.76 -13.68 11.10
CA LEU A 333 3.05 -12.41 10.41
C LEU A 333 3.09 -11.27 11.41
N VAL A 334 3.86 -10.22 11.09
CA VAL A 334 3.83 -8.95 11.83
C VAL A 334 3.17 -7.88 10.95
N PHE A 335 2.05 -7.35 11.40
CA PHE A 335 1.33 -6.26 10.73
C PHE A 335 1.67 -4.93 11.39
N MET A 336 2.24 -4.00 10.62
CA MET A 336 2.55 -2.64 11.04
C MET A 336 1.47 -1.70 10.51
N LEU A 337 0.58 -1.27 11.42
CA LEU A 337 -0.60 -0.48 11.09
C LEU A 337 -0.39 0.97 11.53
N TRP A 338 0.05 1.80 10.59
CA TRP A 338 0.40 3.20 10.84
C TRP A 338 -0.72 4.15 10.45
N GLY A 339 -1.37 4.74 11.46
CA GLY A 339 -2.51 5.65 11.29
C GLY A 339 -3.88 4.96 11.26
N ALA A 340 -4.92 5.76 11.44
CA ALA A 340 -6.29 5.27 11.65
C ALA A 340 -6.81 4.42 10.47
N TYR A 341 -6.44 4.76 9.23
CA TYR A 341 -6.86 4.01 8.06
C TYR A 341 -6.30 2.57 8.07
N ALA A 342 -4.98 2.44 8.26
CA ALA A 342 -4.32 1.13 8.34
C ALA A 342 -4.85 0.30 9.52
N GLN A 343 -5.09 0.95 10.66
CA GLN A 343 -5.68 0.31 11.84
C GLN A 343 -7.10 -0.22 11.59
N LYS A 344 -7.93 0.54 10.86
CA LYS A 344 -9.27 0.10 10.45
C LYS A 344 -9.21 -1.11 9.52
N LYS A 345 -8.33 -1.08 8.50
CA LYS A 345 -8.15 -2.19 7.56
C LYS A 345 -7.64 -3.46 8.27
N GLY A 346 -6.74 -3.32 9.23
CA GLY A 346 -6.22 -4.44 10.03
C GLY A 346 -7.13 -4.90 11.18
N SER A 347 -8.34 -4.38 11.32
CA SER A 347 -9.23 -4.72 12.44
C SER A 347 -9.70 -6.18 12.44
N SER A 348 -9.76 -6.81 11.26
CA SER A 348 -10.17 -8.20 11.04
C SER A 348 -9.04 -9.22 11.19
N ILE A 349 -7.80 -8.79 11.45
CA ILE A 349 -6.64 -9.68 11.59
C ILE A 349 -6.76 -10.49 12.88
N ASP A 350 -6.52 -11.79 12.78
CA ASP A 350 -6.51 -12.71 13.92
C ASP A 350 -5.24 -12.48 14.77
N ARG A 351 -5.43 -11.80 15.90
CA ARG A 351 -4.37 -11.49 16.89
C ARG A 351 -3.82 -12.71 17.62
N LYS A 352 -4.48 -13.86 17.56
CA LYS A 352 -3.94 -15.11 18.12
C LYS A 352 -2.96 -15.77 17.15
N ARG A 353 -3.15 -15.55 15.84
CA ARG A 353 -2.30 -16.11 14.78
C ARG A 353 -1.19 -15.17 14.33
N HIS A 354 -1.40 -13.86 14.49
CA HIS A 354 -0.50 -12.82 14.01
C HIS A 354 -0.23 -11.75 15.05
N HIS A 355 0.87 -11.03 14.84
CA HIS A 355 1.26 -9.91 15.66
C HIS A 355 0.83 -8.60 15.02
N ILE A 356 0.30 -7.66 15.80
CA ILE A 356 -0.12 -6.36 15.31
C ILE A 356 0.63 -5.27 16.09
N LEU A 357 1.34 -4.41 15.37
CA LEU A 357 1.98 -3.21 15.89
C LEU A 357 1.25 -1.99 15.35
N GLN A 358 0.69 -1.17 16.23
CA GLN A 358 -0.12 0.01 15.84
C GLN A 358 0.51 1.27 16.39
N THR A 359 0.59 2.31 15.54
CA THR A 359 0.91 3.67 15.96
C THR A 359 0.30 4.68 14.99
N VAL A 360 0.52 5.96 15.21
CA VAL A 360 0.11 7.05 14.30
C VAL A 360 0.90 7.01 12.98
N HIS A 361 0.42 7.71 11.96
CA HIS A 361 1.08 7.76 10.66
C HIS A 361 2.44 8.50 10.74
N PRO A 362 3.47 8.14 9.95
CA PRO A 362 4.76 8.85 9.90
C PRO A 362 4.70 10.24 9.25
N SER A 363 3.52 10.76 8.93
CA SER A 363 3.37 12.09 8.32
C SER A 363 3.82 13.16 9.31
N PRO A 364 4.43 14.28 8.86
CA PRO A 364 4.77 15.40 9.73
C PRO A 364 3.62 15.87 10.64
N LEU A 365 2.37 15.73 10.18
CA LEU A 365 1.17 16.13 10.93
C LEU A 365 0.86 15.23 12.16
N SER A 366 1.45 14.04 12.23
CA SER A 366 1.11 13.03 13.24
C SER A 366 2.32 12.37 13.89
N VAL A 367 3.51 12.48 13.31
CA VAL A 367 4.68 11.68 13.70
C VAL A 367 5.04 11.80 15.19
N HIS A 368 4.93 13.00 15.76
CA HIS A 368 5.23 13.26 17.17
C HIS A 368 4.17 12.70 18.15
N ARG A 369 3.02 12.24 17.67
CA ARG A 369 1.96 11.66 18.50
C ARG A 369 2.17 10.17 18.82
N GLY A 370 3.31 9.59 18.43
CA GLY A 370 3.69 8.23 18.81
C GLY A 370 4.41 7.42 17.73
N PHE A 371 4.62 7.93 16.51
CA PHE A 371 5.42 7.21 15.52
C PHE A 371 6.90 7.24 15.93
N PHE A 372 7.41 8.42 16.30
CA PHE A 372 8.72 8.50 16.94
C PHE A 372 8.71 7.81 18.30
N GLY A 373 9.67 6.91 18.51
CA GLY A 373 9.77 6.05 19.69
C GLY A 373 8.85 4.82 19.65
N CYS A 374 8.15 4.55 18.54
CA CYS A 374 7.30 3.36 18.44
C CYS A 374 8.12 2.07 18.48
N ARG A 375 9.37 2.12 17.98
CA ARG A 375 10.31 1.01 17.91
C ARG A 375 9.77 -0.21 17.17
N HIS A 376 8.97 0.02 16.11
CA HIS A 376 8.33 -1.08 15.42
C HIS A 376 9.33 -1.96 14.66
N PHE A 377 10.50 -1.46 14.24
CA PHE A 377 11.45 -2.23 13.43
C PHE A 377 12.17 -3.28 14.27
N SER A 378 12.64 -2.91 15.47
CA SER A 378 13.25 -3.83 16.43
C SER A 378 12.22 -4.81 16.99
N LYS A 379 11.04 -4.33 17.40
CA LYS A 379 9.92 -5.18 17.87
C LYS A 379 9.50 -6.18 16.80
N THR A 380 9.43 -5.78 15.53
CA THR A 380 9.12 -6.69 14.43
C THR A 380 10.13 -7.84 14.37
N ASN A 381 11.43 -7.54 14.43
CA ASN A 381 12.46 -8.57 14.41
C ASN A 381 12.41 -9.50 15.64
N GLU A 382 12.07 -8.98 16.82
CA GLU A 382 11.85 -9.79 18.02
C GLU A 382 10.67 -10.76 17.83
N LEU A 383 9.54 -10.27 17.31
CA LEU A 383 8.33 -11.06 17.06
C LEU A 383 8.56 -12.13 15.99
N LEU A 384 9.30 -11.80 14.92
CA LEU A 384 9.69 -12.77 13.89
C LEU A 384 10.55 -13.89 14.49
N LYS A 385 11.54 -13.55 15.33
CA LYS A 385 12.36 -14.55 16.04
C LYS A 385 11.51 -15.46 16.93
N LYS A 386 10.57 -14.90 17.69
CA LYS A 386 9.61 -15.65 18.51
C LYS A 386 8.74 -16.61 17.68
N SER A 387 8.46 -16.28 16.43
CA SER A 387 7.74 -17.12 15.48
C SER A 387 8.66 -18.03 14.64
N GLY A 388 9.94 -18.17 14.98
CA GLY A 388 10.89 -19.04 14.29
C GLY A 388 11.30 -18.55 12.89
N LYS A 389 11.10 -17.26 12.59
CA LYS A 389 11.38 -16.65 11.28
C LYS A 389 12.68 -15.84 11.32
N LYS A 390 13.40 -15.83 10.20
CA LYS A 390 14.58 -14.96 10.03
C LYS A 390 14.14 -13.48 10.12
N PRO A 391 14.82 -12.65 10.92
CA PRO A 391 14.54 -11.21 11.00
C PRO A 391 14.75 -10.52 9.65
N ILE A 392 14.19 -9.32 9.52
CA ILE A 392 14.44 -8.41 8.39
C ILE A 392 15.73 -7.64 8.69
N ASP A 393 16.65 -7.57 7.71
CA ASP A 393 17.72 -6.59 7.75
C ASP A 393 17.18 -5.28 7.19
N TRP A 394 16.87 -4.35 8.10
CA TRP A 394 16.32 -3.04 7.75
C TRP A 394 17.35 -2.12 7.06
N ARG A 395 18.64 -2.49 7.06
CA ARG A 395 19.72 -1.74 6.42
C ARG A 395 19.95 -2.13 4.96
N GLU A 396 19.44 -3.28 4.55
CA GLU A 396 19.55 -3.80 3.18
C GLU A 396 18.57 -3.05 2.25
N LEU A 397 19.02 -1.91 1.70
CA LEU A 397 18.25 -0.95 0.89
C LEU A 397 18.99 -0.48 -0.38
#